data_AF-A0A355D8Y2-F1
#
_entry.id   AF-A0A355D8Y2-F1
#
_cell.length_a   1.000
_cell.length_b   1.000
_cell.length_c   1.000
_cell.angle_alpha   90.00
_cell.angle_beta   90.00
_cell.angle_gamma   90.00
#
_symmetry.space_group_name_H-M   'P 1'
#
loop_
_entity.id
_entity.type
_entity.pdbx_description
1 polymer ?
#
loop_
_entity_poly.entity_id
_entity_poly.type
_entity_poly.pdbx_seq_one_letter_code
_entity_poly.pdbx_strand_id
1 'polypeptide(L)'
;MLQYNFEDYKTSGTKVNYYYICKRKLWLFSKNICFEEENDRVIQGKVLHEKAYNKEKNKEVTVDENIKLDILNSKYIREIKLSSRMPESD
;
A
#
# COMPACT_ATOMS: atom_id res chain seq x y z
N MET A 1 6.02 -8.22 -33.32
CA MET A 1 5.22 -8.74 -32.19
C MET A 1 5.48 -7.79 -31.04
N LEU A 2 4.46 -7.12 -30.48
CA LEU A 2 4.68 -6.28 -29.29
C LEU A 2 5.14 -7.22 -28.17
N GLN A 3 6.39 -7.06 -27.75
CA GLN A 3 6.96 -7.85 -26.67
C GLN A 3 6.39 -7.28 -25.36
N TYR A 4 5.38 -7.94 -24.83
CA TYR A 4 4.77 -7.57 -23.56
C TYR A 4 5.79 -7.85 -22.45
N ASN A 5 6.27 -6.80 -21.79
CA ASN A 5 7.02 -6.92 -20.56
C ASN A 5 6.05 -6.87 -19.38
N PHE A 6 5.90 -7.98 -18.65
CA PHE A 6 5.01 -8.05 -17.50
C PHE A 6 5.49 -7.19 -16.32
N GLU A 7 6.77 -6.84 -16.27
CA GLU A 7 7.32 -5.94 -15.23
C GLU A 7 6.73 -4.54 -15.31
N ASP A 8 6.41 -4.05 -16.51
CA ASP A 8 5.84 -2.72 -16.71
C ASP A 8 4.44 -2.58 -16.07
N TYR A 9 3.77 -3.72 -15.81
CA TYR A 9 2.43 -3.80 -15.25
C TYR A 9 2.41 -4.35 -13.83
N LYS A 10 3.57 -4.48 -13.18
CA LYS A 10 3.67 -4.95 -11.79
C LYS A 10 2.78 -4.11 -10.89
N THR A 11 1.83 -4.77 -10.22
CA THR A 11 0.73 -4.12 -9.51
C THR A 11 0.73 -4.49 -8.03
N SER A 12 0.67 -3.49 -7.16
CA SER A 12 0.59 -3.65 -5.71
C SER A 12 -0.81 -3.30 -5.17
N GLY A 13 -1.07 -3.63 -3.91
CA GLY A 13 -2.30 -3.22 -3.22
C GLY A 13 -2.54 -1.71 -3.24
N THR A 14 -1.49 -0.89 -3.18
CA THR A 14 -1.58 0.57 -3.28
C THR A 14 -2.14 1.01 -4.63
N LYS A 15 -1.66 0.42 -5.73
CA LYS A 15 -2.17 0.73 -7.08
C LYS A 15 -3.64 0.33 -7.21
N VAL A 16 -4.03 -0.83 -6.66
CA VAL A 16 -5.43 -1.26 -6.61
C VAL A 16 -6.29 -0.26 -5.81
N ASN A 17 -5.83 0.16 -4.64
CA ASN A 17 -6.52 1.14 -3.82
C ASN A 17 -6.72 2.48 -4.57
N TYR A 18 -5.67 2.98 -5.24
CA TYR A 18 -5.78 4.21 -6.02
C TYR A 18 -6.69 4.07 -7.23
N TYR A 19 -6.77 2.89 -7.86
CA TYR A 19 -7.73 2.64 -8.94
C TYR A 19 -9.17 2.87 -8.48
N TYR A 20 -9.53 2.31 -7.32
CA TYR A 20 -10.89 2.42 -6.76
C TYR A 20 -11.21 3.82 -6.24
N ILE A 21 -10.22 4.53 -5.70
CA ILE A 21 -10.41 5.89 -5.18
C ILE A 21 -10.44 6.92 -6.32
N CYS A 22 -9.40 6.95 -7.17
CA CYS A 22 -9.25 7.93 -8.23
C CYS A 22 -8.24 7.48 -9.31
N LYS A 23 -8.72 7.20 -10.52
CA LYS A 23 -7.88 6.78 -11.66
C LYS A 23 -6.74 7.77 -11.98
N ARG A 24 -6.96 9.08 -11.79
CA ARG A 24 -5.92 10.11 -12.00
C ARG A 24 -4.81 10.00 -10.94
N LYS A 25 -5.17 9.71 -9.69
CA LYS A 25 -4.20 9.46 -8.61
C LYS A 25 -3.32 8.25 -8.93
N LEU A 26 -3.91 7.15 -9.40
CA LEU A 26 -3.16 5.99 -9.87
C LEU A 26 -2.19 6.35 -11.01
N TRP A 27 -2.63 7.14 -11.98
CA TRP A 27 -1.79 7.56 -13.10
C TRP A 27 -0.58 8.38 -12.63
N LEU A 28 -0.80 9.37 -11.76
CA LEU A 28 0.28 10.19 -11.18
C LEU A 28 1.28 9.35 -10.39
N PHE A 29 0.78 8.48 -9.50
CA PHE A 29 1.60 7.55 -8.73
C PHE A 29 2.43 6.63 -9.64
N SER A 30 1.84 6.10 -10.71
CA SER A 30 2.54 5.24 -11.68
C SER A 30 3.60 5.98 -12.51
N LYS A 31 3.59 7.31 -12.47
CA LYS A 31 4.62 8.19 -13.06
C LYS A 31 5.59 8.75 -12.03
N ASN A 32 5.57 8.22 -10.80
CA ASN A 32 6.36 8.70 -9.66
C ASN A 32 6.10 10.17 -9.30
N ILE A 33 4.88 10.66 -9.55
CA ILE A 33 4.43 11.99 -9.14
C ILE A 33 3.56 11.83 -7.90
N CYS A 34 4.13 12.13 -6.73
CA CYS A 34 3.48 11.93 -5.42
C CYS A 34 3.42 13.26 -4.64
N PHE A 35 2.30 13.50 -3.96
CA PHE A 35 2.07 14.70 -3.13
C PHE A 35 1.75 14.34 -1.67
N GLU A 36 1.94 13.07 -1.30
CA GLU A 36 1.47 12.51 -0.03
C GLU A 36 2.48 12.64 1.11
N GLU A 37 3.73 13.00 0.83
CA GLU A 37 4.81 12.99 1.83
C GLU A 37 4.61 14.04 2.94
N GLU A 38 4.06 15.20 2.59
CA GLU A 38 3.78 16.29 3.53
C GLU A 38 2.38 16.18 4.18
N ASN A 39 1.62 15.13 3.85
CA ASN A 39 0.27 14.99 4.39
C ASN A 39 0.29 14.41 5.82
N ASP A 40 -0.25 15.17 6.78
CA ASP A 40 -0.30 14.79 8.19
C ASP A 40 -0.90 13.40 8.45
N ARG A 41 -1.96 13.02 7.71
CA ARG A 41 -2.59 11.69 7.89
C ARG A 41 -1.68 10.57 7.39
N VAL A 42 -0.94 10.82 6.31
CA VAL A 42 0.04 9.86 5.78
C VAL A 42 1.18 9.68 6.77
N ILE A 43 1.69 10.79 7.34
CA ILE A 43 2.73 10.77 8.37
C ILE A 43 2.25 10.01 9.62
N GLN A 44 1.03 10.30 10.11
CA GLN A 44 0.43 9.58 11.24
C GLN A 44 0.30 8.08 10.96
N GLY A 45 -0.12 7.71 9.74
CA GLY A 45 -0.22 6.32 9.30
C GLY A 45 1.12 5.59 9.35
N LYS A 46 2.20 6.25 8.90
CA LYS A 46 3.58 5.71 8.96
C LYS A 46 4.01 5.46 10.41
N VAL A 47 3.87 6.47 11.28
CA VAL A 47 4.23 6.35 12.70
C VAL A 47 3.41 5.26 13.41
N LEU A 48 2.11 5.15 13.08
CA LEU A 48 1.26 4.08 13.60
C LEU A 48 1.77 2.70 13.16
N HIS A 49 2.02 2.53 11.85
CA HIS A 49 2.51 1.26 11.31
C HIS A 49 3.85 0.85 11.95
N GLU A 50 4.77 1.79 12.14
CA GLU A 50 6.07 1.57 12.80
C GLU A 50 5.95 1.16 14.27
N LYS A 51 4.96 1.67 15.00
CA LYS A 51 4.78 1.41 16.44
C LYS A 51 3.86 0.23 16.73
N ALA A 52 2.91 -0.06 15.85
CA ALA A 52 1.91 -1.08 16.06
C ALA A 52 2.52 -2.49 15.95
N TYR A 53 2.11 -3.35 16.87
CA TYR A 53 2.43 -4.78 16.87
C TYR A 53 3.92 -5.12 16.76
N ASN A 54 4.82 -4.30 17.33
CA ASN A 54 6.29 -4.48 17.24
C ASN A 54 6.84 -5.77 17.86
N LYS A 55 6.01 -6.52 18.59
CA LYS A 55 6.36 -7.82 19.18
C LYS A 55 5.98 -9.00 18.28
N GLU A 56 5.26 -8.77 17.18
CA GLU A 56 4.90 -9.82 16.23
C GLU A 56 6.12 -10.22 15.40
N LYS A 57 6.38 -11.53 15.31
CA LYS A 57 7.57 -12.06 14.62
C LYS A 57 7.47 -11.93 13.09
N ASN A 58 6.27 -12.05 12.56
CA ASN A 58 5.99 -12.07 11.12
C ASN A 58 5.32 -10.77 10.69
N LYS A 59 6.00 -9.65 10.95
CA LYS A 59 5.58 -8.32 10.51
C LYS A 59 6.24 -8.00 9.15
N GLU A 60 5.56 -7.26 8.29
CA GLU A 60 6.09 -6.79 7.00
C GLU A 60 6.56 -7.93 6.05
N VAL A 61 5.76 -8.98 5.92
CA VAL A 61 6.10 -10.14 5.09
C VAL A 61 5.90 -9.81 3.62
N THR A 62 6.94 -10.03 2.80
CA THR A 62 6.87 -9.85 1.34
C THR A 62 6.56 -11.17 0.64
N VAL A 63 5.61 -11.15 -0.29
CA VAL A 63 5.19 -12.28 -1.13
C VAL A 63 5.41 -11.90 -2.59
N ASP A 64 6.08 -12.79 -3.33
CA ASP A 64 6.38 -12.66 -4.77
C ASP A 64 6.97 -11.29 -5.16
N GLU A 65 7.76 -10.70 -4.26
CA GLU A 65 8.45 -9.41 -4.44
C GLU A 65 7.54 -8.22 -4.80
N ASN A 66 6.22 -8.34 -4.60
CA ASN A 66 5.24 -7.37 -5.08
C ASN A 66 4.15 -7.05 -4.04
N ILE A 67 3.80 -8.03 -3.21
CA ILE A 67 2.76 -7.88 -2.19
C ILE A 67 3.44 -7.83 -0.84
N LYS A 68 3.13 -6.80 -0.06
CA LYS A 68 3.58 -6.67 1.32
C LYS A 68 2.39 -6.84 2.24
N LEU A 69 2.50 -7.77 3.18
CA LEU A 69 1.51 -8.03 4.22
C LEU A 69 1.98 -7.42 5.53
N ASP A 70 1.13 -6.65 6.20
CA ASP A 70 1.49 -6.00 7.46
C ASP A 70 1.82 -7.03 8.54
N ILE A 71 0.95 -8.03 8.75
CA ILE A 71 1.22 -9.12 9.70
C ILE A 71 0.64 -10.44 9.18
N LEU A 72 1.46 -11.50 9.24
CA LEU A 72 1.07 -12.87 8.89
C LEU A 72 1.15 -13.81 10.11
N ASN A 73 0.00 -14.27 10.58
CA ASN A 73 -0.08 -15.34 11.59
C ASN A 73 -0.51 -16.65 10.91
N SER A 74 -0.36 -17.78 11.60
CA SER A 74 -0.69 -19.11 11.07
C SER A 74 -2.13 -19.28 10.58
N LYS A 75 -3.05 -18.42 11.05
CA LYS A 75 -4.48 -18.50 10.75
C LYS A 75 -5.04 -17.26 10.04
N TYR A 76 -4.41 -16.10 10.17
CA TYR A 76 -4.99 -14.83 9.73
C TYR A 76 -3.92 -13.90 9.15
N ILE A 77 -4.33 -13.12 8.16
CA ILE A 77 -3.62 -11.95 7.65
C ILE A 77 -4.26 -10.72 8.29
N ARG A 78 -3.44 -9.77 8.75
CA ARG A 78 -3.91 -8.52 9.35
C ARG A 78 -3.30 -7.32 8.62
N GLU A 79 -4.08 -6.25 8.54
CA GLU A 79 -3.71 -4.95 7.99
C GLU A 79 -3.84 -3.90 9.11
N ILE A 80 -2.86 -3.00 9.22
CA ILE A 80 -2.85 -1.92 10.20
C ILE A 80 -3.37 -0.65 9.51
N LYS A 81 -4.48 -0.10 10.00
CA LYS A 81 -5.06 1.13 9.44
C LYS A 81 -5.25 2.19 10.51
N LEU A 82 -5.00 3.44 10.14
CA LEU A 82 -5.31 4.62 10.96
C LEU A 82 -6.82 4.78 11.16
N SER A 83 -7.63 4.39 10.18
CA SER A 83 -9.10 4.46 10.22
C SER A 83 -9.73 3.32 9.43
N SER A 84 -10.94 2.94 9.80
CA SER A 84 -11.77 1.95 9.09
C SER A 84 -12.49 2.53 7.87
N ARG A 85 -12.56 3.86 7.74
CA ARG A 85 -13.24 4.51 6.62
C ARG A 85 -12.32 4.58 5.40
N MET A 86 -12.80 4.18 4.23
CA MET A 86 -12.16 4.56 2.97
C MET A 86 -12.46 6.04 2.70
N PRO A 87 -11.46 6.93 2.71
CA PRO A 87 -11.67 8.31 2.33
C PRO A 87 -11.93 8.39 0.82
N GLU A 88 -12.75 9.36 0.42
CA GLU A 88 -12.74 9.82 -0.97
C GLU A 88 -11.39 10.48 -1.26
N SER A 89 -11.04 10.65 -2.55
CA SER A 89 -9.86 11.45 -2.86
C SER A 89 -10.13 12.89 -2.46
N ASP A 90 -9.32 13.42 -1.54
CA ASP A 90 -9.20 14.85 -1.30
C ASP A 90 -8.77 15.60 -2.60
#